data_AF-M6FPH0-F1
#
_entry.id   AF-M6FPH0-F1
#
_cell.length_a   1.000
_cell.length_b   1.000
_cell.length_c   1.000
_cell.angle_alpha   90.00
_cell.angle_beta   90.00
_cell.angle_gamma   90.00
#
_symmetry.space_group_name_H-M   'P 1'
#
loop_
_entity.id
_entity.type
_entity.pdbx_description
1 polymer ?
#
loop_
_entity_poly.entity_id
_entity_poly.type
_entity_poly.pdbx_seq_one_letter_code
_entity_poly.pdbx_strand_id
1 'polypeptide(L)'
;MKENLLTQRNQIGLIFCVLIWNVSVFSQTVPNESKDPKEKQKTQSDRELIETGKLESVRKKAYLGLKGIRVSLLNFGKKQELDKLANDYGQAETLYIKAEYGNATTAFENIIKSIIPLEESIRKDYESKTTQLSQELAPLIVAIRLDEKNKNRSILPVLEKYYARFGETSKASVQELEKGDKTSALYYQRQSLLSLYQTKILLGKNEDSVLSLSVKVAKNKILDSDYLKPEELLYWDDAEGRLNTEAESIRKKERTRTLKSYEWRLGISTEKNQSKKENEVKNQDPPQNINAENKIKP
;
A
#
# COMPACT_ATOMS: atom_id res chain seq x y z
N MET A 1 37.08 -3.69 20.75
CA MET A 1 37.31 -2.79 19.60
C MET A 1 36.17 -2.96 18.63
N LYS A 2 35.36 -1.91 18.43
CA LYS A 2 34.24 -1.83 17.49
C LYS A 2 34.67 -0.86 16.39
N GLU A 3 34.75 -1.32 15.16
CA GLU A 3 34.83 -0.48 13.95
C GLU A 3 33.89 -1.11 12.91
N ASN A 4 32.74 -0.45 12.68
CA ASN A 4 32.42 0.37 11.50
C ASN A 4 31.92 -0.42 10.29
N LEU A 5 30.62 -0.73 10.33
CA LEU A 5 29.81 -1.27 9.23
C LEU A 5 28.98 -0.15 8.55
N LEU A 6 29.54 1.05 8.40
CA LEU A 6 28.86 2.23 7.85
C LEU A 6 29.21 2.52 6.38
N THR A 7 29.99 1.65 5.72
CA THR A 7 30.57 1.94 4.39
C THR A 7 29.92 1.18 3.24
N GLN A 8 28.68 0.70 3.37
CA GLN A 8 27.97 0.01 2.28
C GLN A 8 26.56 0.54 1.99
N ARG A 9 26.19 1.69 2.56
CA ARG A 9 24.83 2.27 2.42
C ARG A 9 24.74 3.49 1.49
N ASN A 10 25.85 3.91 0.87
CA ASN A 10 25.95 5.15 0.08
C ASN A 10 26.11 4.97 -1.45
N GLN A 11 25.68 3.84 -2.04
CA GLN A 11 25.76 3.65 -3.51
C GLN A 11 24.40 3.42 -4.23
N ILE A 12 23.26 3.73 -3.60
CA ILE A 12 21.93 3.56 -4.24
C ILE A 12 21.19 4.92 -4.36
N GLY A 13 21.93 6.03 -4.37
CA GLY A 13 21.42 7.33 -4.79
C GLY A 13 22.08 7.75 -6.10
N LEU A 14 21.37 7.64 -7.23
CA LEU A 14 21.56 8.35 -8.52
C LEU A 14 21.14 7.53 -9.75
N ILE A 15 19.94 6.94 -9.78
CA ILE A 15 19.35 6.46 -11.04
C ILE A 15 17.85 6.78 -11.05
N PHE A 16 17.50 8.06 -11.28
CA PHE A 16 16.20 8.50 -11.81
C PHE A 16 16.30 10.00 -12.16
N CYS A 17 17.14 10.36 -13.14
CA CYS A 17 17.27 11.73 -13.66
C CYS A 17 17.44 11.81 -15.19
N VAL A 18 16.99 10.82 -15.98
CA VAL A 18 17.12 10.90 -17.45
C VAL A 18 15.83 10.47 -18.14
N LEU A 19 14.84 11.37 -18.17
CA LEU A 19 13.76 11.39 -19.18
C LEU A 19 13.37 12.84 -19.49
N ILE A 20 14.36 13.70 -19.77
CA ILE A 20 14.16 15.01 -20.41
C ILE A 20 15.17 15.12 -21.54
N TRP A 21 14.80 14.62 -22.72
CA TRP A 21 15.14 15.21 -24.02
C TRP A 21 14.59 14.32 -25.12
N ASN A 22 13.59 14.82 -25.83
CA ASN A 22 13.45 14.70 -27.28
C ASN A 22 12.15 15.38 -27.70
N VAL A 23 12.20 16.70 -27.85
CA VAL A 23 11.40 17.39 -28.87
C VAL A 23 12.28 18.48 -29.46
N SER A 24 12.96 18.15 -30.55
CA SER A 24 13.51 19.13 -31.48
C SER A 24 12.35 19.90 -32.11
N VAL A 25 12.33 21.23 -31.99
CA VAL A 25 11.58 22.07 -32.93
C VAL A 25 12.48 23.22 -33.36
N PHE A 26 12.85 23.17 -34.62
CA PHE A 26 13.53 24.20 -35.36
C PHE A 26 12.47 25.05 -36.09
N SER A 27 12.64 26.39 -36.05
CA SER A 27 12.13 27.37 -37.04
C SER A 27 10.60 27.65 -37.07
N GLN A 28 10.05 28.86 -37.27
CA GLN A 28 10.54 30.11 -37.88
C GLN A 28 9.92 31.34 -37.19
N THR A 29 10.66 32.44 -37.18
CA THR A 29 10.22 33.82 -36.92
C THR A 29 9.44 34.41 -38.10
N VAL A 30 8.26 35.01 -37.86
CA VAL A 30 7.72 36.13 -38.65
C VAL A 30 7.02 37.11 -37.70
N PRO A 31 7.29 38.43 -37.77
CA PRO A 31 6.61 39.45 -36.97
C PRO A 31 5.47 40.13 -37.76
N ASN A 32 4.33 40.41 -37.12
CA ASN A 32 3.69 41.74 -37.12
C ASN A 32 2.31 41.77 -36.40
N GLU A 33 2.28 42.58 -35.35
CA GLU A 33 1.30 43.64 -35.04
C GLU A 33 -0.23 43.44 -35.13
N SER A 34 -0.84 43.38 -33.94
CA SER A 34 -1.62 44.49 -33.32
C SER A 34 -3.14 44.32 -33.10
N LYS A 35 -3.55 44.79 -31.90
CA LYS A 35 -4.90 45.16 -31.38
C LYS A 35 -5.81 43.98 -31.03
N ASP A 36 -6.24 43.75 -29.77
CA ASP A 36 -6.89 44.66 -28.82
C ASP A 36 -6.86 44.01 -27.39
N PRO A 37 -6.65 44.69 -26.24
CA PRO A 37 -6.79 44.07 -24.94
C PRO A 37 -8.08 44.55 -24.24
N LYS A 38 -9.20 43.88 -24.51
CA LYS A 38 -10.40 44.00 -23.67
C LYS A 38 -10.95 42.62 -23.32
N GLU A 39 -10.26 41.97 -22.39
CA GLU A 39 -10.86 41.17 -21.32
C GLU A 39 -9.76 40.74 -20.34
N LYS A 40 -9.31 41.66 -19.50
CA LYS A 40 -8.63 41.25 -18.25
C LYS A 40 -9.71 41.05 -17.19
N GLN A 41 -10.26 39.85 -17.18
CA GLN A 41 -10.69 39.21 -15.94
C GLN A 41 -9.59 39.47 -14.91
N LYS A 42 -9.91 39.95 -13.70
CA LYS A 42 -8.92 40.29 -12.66
C LYS A 42 -8.04 39.07 -12.35
N THR A 43 -6.98 38.88 -13.12
CA THR A 43 -5.88 37.98 -12.80
C THR A 43 -5.13 38.65 -11.66
N GLN A 44 -5.22 38.04 -10.48
CA GLN A 44 -4.29 38.33 -9.39
C GLN A 44 -2.87 38.33 -9.99
N SER A 45 -2.10 39.39 -9.74
CA SER A 45 -0.81 39.57 -10.40
C SER A 45 0.12 38.40 -10.05
N ASP A 46 0.85 37.86 -11.03
CA ASP A 46 1.83 36.79 -10.81
C ASP A 46 2.84 37.15 -9.70
N ARG A 47 3.17 38.44 -9.57
CA ARG A 47 4.01 38.97 -8.49
C ARG A 47 3.38 38.78 -7.11
N GLU A 48 2.07 39.01 -6.99
CA GLU A 48 1.32 38.86 -5.75
C GLU A 48 1.21 37.38 -5.35
N LEU A 49 1.07 36.47 -6.31
CA LEU A 49 1.02 35.01 -6.07
C LEU A 49 2.35 34.47 -5.50
N ILE A 50 3.47 35.06 -5.93
CA ILE A 50 4.81 34.74 -5.41
C ILE A 50 5.00 35.36 -4.03
N GLU A 51 4.73 36.67 -3.88
CA GLU A 51 4.94 37.40 -2.62
C GLU A 51 4.07 36.84 -1.47
N THR A 52 2.86 36.37 -1.78
CA THR A 52 1.95 35.73 -0.80
C THR A 52 2.27 34.25 -0.54
N GLY A 53 3.13 33.62 -1.36
CA GLY A 53 3.40 32.19 -1.30
C GLY A 53 2.21 31.30 -1.67
N LYS A 54 1.12 31.87 -2.20
CA LYS A 54 -0.11 31.14 -2.54
C LYS A 54 0.15 30.03 -3.56
N LEU A 55 0.93 30.34 -4.61
CA LEU A 55 1.24 29.38 -5.67
C LEU A 55 1.93 28.11 -5.13
N GLU A 56 2.97 28.28 -4.30
CA GLU A 56 3.68 27.13 -3.71
C GLU A 56 2.80 26.36 -2.73
N SER A 57 1.94 27.06 -1.99
CA SER A 57 0.98 26.43 -1.09
C SER A 57 0.00 25.53 -1.84
N VAL A 58 -0.64 26.02 -2.92
CA VAL A 58 -1.59 25.21 -3.70
C VAL A 58 -0.88 24.08 -4.45
N ARG A 59 0.31 24.33 -4.99
CA ARG A 59 1.13 23.30 -5.64
C ARG A 59 1.46 22.17 -4.68
N LYS A 60 1.98 22.50 -3.49
CA LYS A 60 2.29 21.53 -2.43
C LYS A 60 1.04 20.76 -2.00
N LYS A 61 -0.09 21.44 -1.83
CA LYS A 61 -1.36 20.79 -1.43
C LYS A 61 -1.85 19.81 -2.50
N ALA A 62 -1.80 20.19 -3.78
CA ALA A 62 -2.15 19.31 -4.89
C ALA A 62 -1.25 18.06 -4.92
N TYR A 63 0.08 18.24 -4.75
CA TYR A 63 1.03 17.13 -4.70
C TYR A 63 0.77 16.18 -3.53
N LEU A 64 0.59 16.71 -2.32
CA LEU A 64 0.35 15.91 -1.12
C LEU A 64 -0.97 15.13 -1.20
N GLY A 65 -2.04 15.76 -1.69
CA GLY A 65 -3.32 15.10 -1.91
C GLY A 65 -3.20 13.96 -2.92
N LEU A 66 -2.56 14.21 -4.09
CA LEU A 66 -2.36 13.19 -5.13
C LEU A 66 -1.52 12.02 -4.62
N LYS A 67 -0.41 12.32 -3.92
CA LYS A 67 0.44 11.33 -3.29
C LYS A 67 -0.32 10.51 -2.24
N GLY A 68 -1.21 11.16 -1.47
CA GLY A 68 -2.00 10.56 -0.41
C GLY A 68 -2.98 9.50 -0.93
N ILE A 69 -3.64 9.76 -2.07
CA ILE A 69 -4.65 8.87 -2.64
C ILE A 69 -4.09 7.85 -3.65
N ARG A 70 -2.86 8.05 -4.15
CA ARG A 70 -2.26 7.24 -5.23
C ARG A 70 -2.38 5.73 -5.02
N VAL A 71 -1.97 5.24 -3.86
CA VAL A 71 -1.93 3.80 -3.57
C VAL A 71 -3.35 3.23 -3.51
N SER A 72 -4.26 3.95 -2.84
CA SER A 72 -5.66 3.57 -2.72
C SER A 72 -6.35 3.52 -4.07
N LEU A 73 -6.15 4.51 -4.94
CA LEU A 73 -6.72 4.46 -6.29
C LEU A 73 -6.21 3.24 -7.07
N LEU A 74 -4.93 2.89 -6.97
CA LEU A 74 -4.39 1.72 -7.65
C LEU A 74 -4.92 0.39 -7.08
N ASN A 75 -4.96 0.25 -5.76
CA ASN A 75 -5.44 -0.94 -5.08
C ASN A 75 -6.92 -1.19 -5.33
N PHE A 76 -7.74 -0.14 -5.44
CA PHE A 76 -9.18 -0.24 -5.67
C PHE A 76 -9.58 -0.05 -7.14
N GLY A 77 -8.66 -0.29 -8.08
CA GLY A 77 -8.98 -0.38 -9.52
C GLY A 77 -9.28 0.96 -10.21
N LYS A 78 -9.03 2.09 -9.56
CA LYS A 78 -9.28 3.45 -10.05
C LYS A 78 -8.08 4.06 -10.78
N LYS A 79 -7.34 3.22 -11.53
CA LYS A 79 -6.14 3.66 -12.25
C LYS A 79 -6.42 4.80 -13.24
N GLN A 80 -7.56 4.77 -13.94
CA GLN A 80 -7.92 5.82 -14.90
C GLN A 80 -8.10 7.19 -14.24
N GLU A 81 -8.69 7.24 -13.04
CA GLU A 81 -8.83 8.48 -12.26
C GLU A 81 -7.44 9.01 -11.84
N LEU A 82 -6.55 8.13 -11.42
CA LEU A 82 -5.17 8.49 -11.07
C LEU A 82 -4.38 9.00 -12.29
N ASP A 83 -4.46 8.31 -13.42
CA ASP A 83 -3.75 8.69 -14.64
C ASP A 83 -4.21 10.08 -15.13
N LYS A 84 -5.51 10.37 -15.03
CA LYS A 84 -6.05 11.70 -15.32
C LYS A 84 -5.47 12.76 -14.39
N LEU A 85 -5.54 12.55 -13.07
CA LEU A 85 -5.01 13.51 -12.10
C LEU A 85 -3.50 13.73 -12.24
N ALA A 86 -2.74 12.69 -12.58
CA ALA A 86 -1.31 12.78 -12.82
C ALA A 86 -1.01 13.61 -14.09
N ASN A 87 -1.80 13.43 -15.16
CA ASN A 87 -1.68 14.23 -16.37
C ASN A 87 -2.03 15.70 -16.12
N ASP A 88 -3.15 15.96 -15.43
CA ASP A 88 -3.57 17.31 -15.06
C ASP A 88 -2.49 18.00 -14.21
N TYR A 89 -1.91 17.28 -13.25
CA TYR A 89 -0.79 17.77 -12.44
C TYR A 89 0.46 18.06 -13.28
N GLY A 90 0.82 17.19 -14.22
CA GLY A 90 1.94 17.41 -15.14
C GLY A 90 1.76 18.64 -16.04
N GLN A 91 0.52 18.90 -16.48
CA GLN A 91 0.19 20.13 -17.22
C GLN A 91 0.32 21.37 -16.34
N ALA A 92 -0.16 21.32 -15.10
CA ALA A 92 -0.02 22.41 -14.13
C ALA A 92 1.45 22.71 -13.81
N GLU A 93 2.30 21.69 -13.63
CA GLU A 93 3.75 21.85 -13.47
C GLU A 93 4.40 22.46 -14.72
N THR A 94 3.94 22.10 -15.92
CA THR A 94 4.44 22.70 -17.16
C THR A 94 4.15 24.21 -17.21
N LEU A 95 2.94 24.63 -16.84
CA LEU A 95 2.57 26.05 -16.73
C LEU A 95 3.43 26.77 -15.68
N TYR A 96 3.66 26.13 -14.53
CA TYR A 96 4.53 26.66 -13.48
C TYR A 96 5.97 26.87 -13.99
N ILE A 97 6.55 25.89 -14.69
CA ILE A 97 7.92 25.99 -15.24
C ILE A 97 8.02 27.07 -16.33
N LYS A 98 6.95 27.29 -17.11
CA LYS A 98 6.86 28.37 -18.11
C LYS A 98 6.64 29.75 -17.51
N ALA A 99 6.59 29.87 -16.18
CA ALA A 99 6.25 31.10 -15.46
C ALA A 99 4.84 31.65 -15.76
N GLU A 100 3.91 30.79 -16.19
CA GLU A 100 2.49 31.14 -16.33
C GLU A 100 1.77 30.95 -14.98
N TYR A 101 2.17 31.72 -13.97
CA TYR A 101 1.84 31.45 -12.57
C TYR A 101 0.35 31.57 -12.23
N GLY A 102 -0.37 32.53 -12.81
CA GLY A 102 -1.82 32.62 -12.69
C GLY A 102 -2.53 31.35 -13.20
N ASN A 103 -2.16 30.89 -14.41
CA ASN A 103 -2.72 29.68 -15.01
C ASN A 103 -2.36 28.43 -14.20
N ALA A 104 -1.10 28.33 -13.75
CA ALA A 104 -0.63 27.22 -12.91
C ALA A 104 -1.39 27.15 -11.57
N THR A 105 -1.60 28.30 -10.92
CA THR A 105 -2.35 28.40 -9.66
C THR A 105 -3.77 27.87 -9.84
N THR A 106 -4.48 28.33 -10.86
CA THR A 106 -5.84 27.86 -11.16
C THR A 106 -5.88 26.37 -11.50
N ALA A 107 -4.89 25.87 -12.24
CA ALA A 107 -4.79 24.44 -12.55
C ALA A 107 -4.59 23.59 -11.29
N PHE A 108 -3.67 23.97 -10.39
CA PHE A 108 -3.48 23.27 -9.10
C PHE A 108 -4.72 23.33 -8.21
N GLU A 109 -5.41 24.48 -8.13
CA GLU A 109 -6.67 24.59 -7.39
C GLU A 109 -7.76 23.65 -7.94
N ASN A 110 -7.86 23.49 -9.26
CA ASN A 110 -8.82 22.58 -9.89
C ASN A 110 -8.47 21.10 -9.63
N ILE A 111 -7.18 20.76 -9.59
CA ILE A 111 -6.72 19.43 -9.19
C ILE A 111 -7.11 19.15 -7.73
N ILE A 112 -6.89 20.10 -6.82
CA ILE A 112 -7.30 19.96 -5.41
C ILE A 112 -8.81 19.72 -5.30
N LYS A 113 -9.63 20.49 -6.03
CA LYS A 113 -11.10 20.30 -6.05
C LYS A 113 -11.50 18.90 -6.52
N SER A 114 -10.73 18.31 -7.44
CA SER A 114 -10.98 16.96 -7.95
C SER A 114 -10.51 15.87 -6.99
N ILE A 115 -9.45 16.14 -6.21
CA ILE A 115 -8.90 15.21 -5.20
C ILE A 115 -9.82 15.11 -3.97
N ILE A 116 -10.39 16.22 -3.50
CA ILE A 116 -11.16 16.27 -2.25
C ILE A 116 -12.29 15.21 -2.17
N PRO A 117 -13.15 15.03 -3.20
CA PRO A 117 -14.16 13.98 -3.20
C PRO A 117 -13.59 12.56 -3.10
N LEU A 118 -12.42 12.32 -3.70
CA LEU A 118 -11.74 11.01 -3.65
C LEU A 118 -11.18 10.75 -2.26
N GLU A 119 -10.54 11.75 -1.65
CA GLU A 119 -10.06 11.66 -0.26
C GLU A 119 -11.21 11.35 0.70
N GLU A 120 -12.34 12.05 0.56
CA GLU A 120 -13.51 11.83 1.40
C GLU A 120 -14.11 10.45 1.18
N SER A 121 -14.20 9.98 -0.07
CA SER A 121 -14.71 8.63 -0.38
C SER A 121 -13.83 7.55 0.25
N ILE A 122 -12.50 7.65 0.11
CA ILE A 122 -11.55 6.68 0.67
C ILE A 122 -11.60 6.72 2.20
N ARG A 123 -11.61 7.94 2.79
CA ARG A 123 -11.67 8.13 4.24
C ARG A 123 -12.92 7.49 4.84
N LYS A 124 -14.09 7.68 4.23
CA LYS A 124 -15.36 7.08 4.69
C LYS A 124 -15.34 5.55 4.60
N ASP A 125 -14.74 4.99 3.57
CA ASP A 125 -14.57 3.53 3.47
C ASP A 125 -13.67 3.01 4.61
N TYR A 126 -12.55 3.68 4.88
CA TYR A 126 -11.68 3.33 6.01
C TYR A 126 -12.36 3.52 7.36
N GLU A 127 -13.16 4.56 7.52
CA GLU A 127 -13.98 4.76 8.71
C GLU A 127 -14.95 3.60 8.92
N SER A 128 -15.66 3.16 7.88
CA SER A 128 -16.55 2.00 7.96
C SER A 128 -15.82 0.73 8.37
N LYS A 129 -14.66 0.45 7.75
CA LYS A 129 -13.82 -0.73 8.11
C LYS A 129 -13.28 -0.64 9.52
N THR A 130 -12.82 0.54 9.94
CA THR A 130 -12.35 0.80 11.30
C THR A 130 -13.47 0.56 12.32
N THR A 131 -14.70 1.03 12.07
CA THR A 131 -15.83 0.79 12.98
C THR A 131 -16.17 -0.69 13.09
N GLN A 132 -16.27 -1.40 11.96
CA GLN A 132 -16.56 -2.83 11.94
C GLN A 132 -15.50 -3.62 12.72
N LEU A 133 -14.22 -3.33 12.46
CA LEU A 133 -13.11 -4.01 13.10
C LEU A 133 -13.01 -3.67 14.59
N SER A 134 -13.28 -2.42 14.99
CA SER A 134 -13.31 -2.04 16.41
C SER A 134 -14.40 -2.79 17.17
N GLN A 135 -15.58 -2.98 16.57
CA GLN A 135 -16.69 -3.73 17.17
C GLN A 135 -16.36 -5.23 17.30
N GLU A 136 -15.67 -5.79 16.31
CA GLU A 136 -15.17 -7.18 16.36
C GLU A 136 -14.14 -7.38 17.48
N LEU A 137 -13.16 -6.46 17.60
CA LEU A 137 -12.00 -6.65 18.47
C LEU A 137 -12.25 -6.25 19.94
N ALA A 138 -13.08 -5.25 20.21
CA ALA A 138 -13.35 -4.77 21.56
C ALA A 138 -13.72 -5.87 22.59
N PRO A 139 -14.68 -6.78 22.33
CA PRO A 139 -15.01 -7.83 23.30
C PRO A 139 -13.86 -8.81 23.56
N LEU A 140 -13.04 -9.11 22.55
CA LEU A 140 -11.87 -10.00 22.67
C LEU A 140 -10.80 -9.37 23.59
N ILE A 141 -10.57 -8.06 23.43
CA ILE A 141 -9.62 -7.29 24.24
C ILE A 141 -10.07 -7.27 25.71
N VAL A 142 -11.35 -7.00 25.95
CA VAL A 142 -11.93 -6.99 27.30
C VAL A 142 -11.80 -8.37 27.94
N ALA A 143 -12.12 -9.45 27.21
CA ALA A 143 -11.99 -10.80 27.71
C ALA A 143 -10.55 -11.13 28.15
N ILE A 144 -9.54 -10.75 27.35
CA ILE A 144 -8.13 -10.95 27.70
C ILE A 144 -7.74 -10.15 28.94
N ARG A 145 -8.23 -8.91 29.08
CA ARG A 145 -7.95 -8.06 30.24
C ARG A 145 -8.54 -8.61 31.54
N LEU A 146 -9.71 -9.25 31.46
CA LEU A 146 -10.40 -9.84 32.61
C LEU A 146 -9.84 -11.22 32.99
N ASP A 147 -9.20 -11.93 32.06
CA ASP A 147 -8.60 -13.24 32.33
C ASP A 147 -7.34 -13.11 33.21
N GLU A 148 -7.43 -13.61 34.44
CA GLU A 148 -6.32 -13.59 35.40
C GLU A 148 -5.09 -14.36 34.92
N LYS A 149 -5.26 -15.35 34.04
CA LYS A 149 -4.14 -16.08 33.43
C LYS A 149 -3.34 -15.22 32.46
N ASN A 150 -3.93 -14.13 31.98
CA ASN A 150 -3.31 -13.19 31.05
C ASN A 150 -2.75 -11.94 31.74
N LYS A 151 -3.02 -11.72 33.04
CA LYS A 151 -2.44 -10.60 33.82
C LYS A 151 -0.91 -10.55 33.76
N ASN A 152 -0.27 -11.72 33.61
CA ASN A 152 1.20 -11.84 33.49
C ASN A 152 1.69 -12.11 32.05
N ARG A 153 0.80 -12.12 31.05
CA ARG A 153 1.22 -12.29 29.65
C ARG A 153 1.68 -10.95 29.08
N SER A 154 2.86 -10.97 28.45
CA SER A 154 3.49 -9.80 27.81
C SER A 154 2.69 -9.17 26.66
N ILE A 155 1.57 -9.76 26.27
CA ILE A 155 0.75 -9.30 25.14
C ILE A 155 -0.14 -8.11 25.46
N LEU A 156 -0.66 -8.03 26.69
CA LEU A 156 -1.65 -7.01 27.06
C LEU A 156 -1.12 -5.58 26.88
N PRO A 157 0.12 -5.23 27.29
CA PRO A 157 0.65 -3.88 27.06
C PRO A 157 0.79 -3.52 25.58
N VAL A 158 1.14 -4.49 24.73
CA VAL A 158 1.29 -4.28 23.29
C VAL A 158 -0.07 -4.08 22.63
N LEU A 159 -1.06 -4.87 23.06
CA LEU A 159 -2.43 -4.77 22.58
C LEU A 159 -3.08 -3.44 22.99
N GLU A 160 -2.93 -3.03 24.25
CA GLU A 160 -3.42 -1.74 24.74
C GLU A 160 -2.77 -0.57 24.01
N LYS A 161 -1.48 -0.66 23.69
CA LYS A 161 -0.77 0.35 22.89
C LYS A 161 -1.39 0.53 21.50
N TYR A 162 -1.66 -0.56 20.77
CA TYR A 162 -2.27 -0.45 19.45
C TYR A 162 -3.71 0.05 19.51
N TYR A 163 -4.47 -0.41 20.51
CA TYR A 163 -5.86 0.02 20.69
C TYR A 163 -5.97 1.50 21.11
N ALA A 164 -5.07 1.98 21.98
CA ALA A 164 -4.98 3.40 22.33
C ALA A 164 -4.61 4.25 21.11
N ARG A 165 -3.61 3.81 20.33
CA ARG A 165 -3.20 4.49 19.09
C ARG A 165 -4.35 4.57 18.08
N PHE A 166 -5.14 3.51 17.94
CA PHE A 166 -6.38 3.53 17.16
C PHE A 166 -7.31 4.67 17.63
N GLY A 167 -7.60 4.74 18.93
CA GLY A 167 -8.48 5.77 19.48
C GLY A 167 -7.95 7.20 19.28
N GLU A 168 -6.65 7.42 19.48
CA GLU A 168 -5.99 8.71 19.29
C GLU A 168 -6.02 9.16 17.82
N THR A 169 -5.66 8.27 16.90
CA THR A 169 -5.65 8.57 15.46
C THR A 169 -7.06 8.75 14.91
N SER A 170 -8.05 7.99 15.41
CA SER A 170 -9.45 8.22 15.05
C SER A 170 -9.95 9.60 15.49
N LYS A 171 -9.57 10.05 16.70
CA LYS A 171 -9.91 11.41 17.18
C LYS A 171 -9.20 12.49 16.36
N ALA A 172 -7.92 12.29 16.04
CA ALA A 172 -7.16 13.22 15.20
C ALA A 172 -7.79 13.36 13.80
N SER A 173 -8.26 12.26 13.20
CA SER A 173 -8.99 12.26 11.92
C SER A 173 -10.21 13.19 11.96
N VAL A 174 -11.03 13.11 13.02
CA VAL A 174 -12.21 13.97 13.21
C VAL A 174 -11.79 15.43 13.40
N GLN A 175 -10.78 15.70 14.22
CA GLN A 175 -10.29 17.07 14.46
C GLN A 175 -9.76 17.74 13.19
N GLU A 176 -9.03 17.02 12.34
CA GLU A 176 -8.54 17.57 11.06
C GLU A 176 -9.70 17.80 10.09
N LEU A 177 -10.73 16.95 10.13
CA LEU A 177 -11.94 17.14 9.33
C LEU A 177 -12.72 18.39 9.74
N GLU A 178 -12.81 18.68 11.04
CA GLU A 178 -13.41 19.90 11.60
C GLU A 178 -12.63 21.16 11.19
N LYS A 179 -11.31 21.07 11.07
CA LYS A 179 -10.45 22.14 10.53
C LYS A 179 -10.55 22.30 9.01
N GLY A 180 -11.20 21.37 8.32
CA GLY A 180 -11.31 21.33 6.86
C GLY A 180 -10.08 20.73 6.15
N ASP A 181 -9.15 20.11 6.86
CA ASP A 181 -8.01 19.41 6.28
C ASP A 181 -8.34 17.94 5.98
N LYS A 182 -8.91 17.72 4.80
CA LYS A 182 -9.33 16.40 4.32
C LYS A 182 -8.16 15.44 4.09
N THR A 183 -7.01 15.94 3.62
CA THR A 183 -5.81 15.13 3.38
C THR A 183 -5.26 14.59 4.70
N SER A 184 -5.13 15.44 5.72
CA SER A 184 -4.68 15.01 7.05
C SER A 184 -5.70 14.10 7.73
N ALA A 185 -6.99 14.37 7.59
CA ALA A 185 -8.04 13.50 8.10
C ALA A 185 -7.95 12.08 7.51
N LEU A 186 -7.77 11.96 6.18
CA LEU A 186 -7.55 10.67 5.51
C LEU A 186 -6.30 9.96 6.05
N TYR A 187 -5.19 10.68 6.22
CA TYR A 187 -3.96 10.11 6.77
C TYR A 187 -4.19 9.48 8.16
N TYR A 188 -4.84 10.22 9.08
CA TYR A 188 -5.10 9.70 10.42
C TYR A 188 -6.11 8.56 10.42
N GLN A 189 -7.13 8.61 9.57
CA GLN A 189 -8.09 7.50 9.43
C GLN A 189 -7.40 6.22 8.97
N ARG A 190 -6.44 6.34 8.05
CA ARG A 190 -5.63 5.21 7.59
C ARG A 190 -4.75 4.63 8.71
N GLN A 191 -4.15 5.48 9.55
CA GLN A 191 -3.37 5.03 10.71
C GLN A 191 -4.23 4.33 11.78
N SER A 192 -5.47 4.80 11.94
CA SER A 192 -6.47 4.19 12.81
C SER A 192 -6.80 2.76 12.36
N LEU A 193 -7.09 2.56 11.07
CA LEU A 193 -7.33 1.24 10.48
C LEU A 193 -6.12 0.31 10.64
N LEU A 194 -4.92 0.81 10.34
CA LEU A 194 -3.68 0.04 10.47
C LEU A 194 -3.46 -0.49 11.90
N SER A 195 -3.72 0.35 12.91
CA SER A 195 -3.56 0.00 14.32
C SER A 195 -4.53 -1.12 14.75
N LEU A 196 -5.75 -1.14 14.21
CA LEU A 196 -6.71 -2.21 14.47
C LEU A 196 -6.31 -3.52 13.80
N TYR A 197 -5.78 -3.51 12.56
CA TYR A 197 -5.26 -4.73 11.95
C TYR A 197 -4.05 -5.28 12.72
N GLN A 198 -3.16 -4.41 13.21
CA GLN A 198 -2.06 -4.83 14.09
C GLN A 198 -2.60 -5.51 15.36
N THR A 199 -3.69 -5.00 15.91
CA THR A 199 -4.38 -5.60 17.06
C THR A 199 -4.94 -6.99 16.70
N LYS A 200 -5.62 -7.13 15.56
CA LYS A 200 -6.17 -8.41 15.07
C LYS A 200 -5.09 -9.47 14.85
N ILE A 201 -4.00 -9.11 14.19
CA ILE A 201 -2.84 -10.00 13.98
C ILE A 201 -2.28 -10.46 15.34
N LEU A 202 -2.09 -9.53 16.27
CA LEU A 202 -1.54 -9.84 17.59
C LEU A 202 -2.45 -10.80 18.37
N LEU A 203 -3.76 -10.61 18.31
CA LEU A 203 -4.75 -11.51 18.91
C LEU A 203 -4.68 -12.92 18.33
N GLY A 204 -4.64 -13.05 17.00
CA GLY A 204 -4.51 -14.35 16.35
C GLY A 204 -3.21 -15.07 16.72
N LYS A 205 -2.09 -14.33 16.81
CA LYS A 205 -0.80 -14.89 17.27
C LYS A 205 -0.85 -15.37 18.72
N ASN A 206 -1.63 -14.70 19.57
CA ASN A 206 -1.82 -15.11 20.95
C ASN A 206 -2.58 -16.43 21.05
N GLU A 207 -3.65 -16.57 20.26
CA GLU A 207 -4.46 -17.78 20.21
C GLU A 207 -3.61 -18.98 19.75
N ASP A 208 -2.78 -18.76 18.73
CA ASP A 208 -1.87 -19.77 18.21
C ASP A 208 -0.57 -19.93 19.03
N SER A 209 -0.38 -19.20 20.14
CA SER A 209 0.88 -19.19 20.89
C SER A 209 1.26 -20.58 21.43
N VAL A 210 0.26 -21.38 21.79
CA VAL A 210 0.42 -22.76 22.29
C VAL A 210 0.61 -23.80 21.18
N LEU A 211 0.38 -23.45 19.92
CA LEU A 211 0.54 -24.38 18.81
C LEU A 211 2.02 -24.65 18.53
N SER A 212 2.33 -25.92 18.29
CA SER A 212 3.67 -26.31 17.83
C SER A 212 3.96 -25.74 16.44
N LEU A 213 5.25 -25.64 16.10
CA LEU A 213 5.69 -25.12 14.81
C LEU A 213 5.12 -25.92 13.63
N SER A 214 5.03 -27.25 13.76
CA SER A 214 4.47 -28.11 12.71
C SER A 214 2.99 -27.84 12.46
N VAL A 215 2.20 -27.60 13.52
CA VAL A 215 0.78 -27.25 13.40
C VAL A 215 0.59 -25.88 12.76
N LYS A 216 1.44 -24.90 13.12
CA LYS A 216 1.43 -23.56 12.49
C LYS A 216 1.70 -23.62 10.99
N VAL A 217 2.69 -24.42 10.58
CA VAL A 217 2.99 -24.67 9.17
C VAL A 217 1.80 -25.32 8.46
N ALA A 218 1.22 -26.38 9.03
CA ALA A 218 0.07 -27.08 8.43
C ALA A 218 -1.17 -26.18 8.27
N LYS A 219 -1.37 -25.21 9.17
CA LYS A 219 -2.46 -24.25 9.12
C LYS A 219 -2.15 -22.99 8.29
N ASN A 220 -0.98 -22.91 7.64
CA ASN A 220 -0.50 -21.69 6.97
C ASN A 220 -0.53 -20.45 7.87
N LYS A 221 -0.08 -20.57 9.13
CA LYS A 221 0.02 -19.49 10.12
C LYS A 221 1.48 -19.15 10.40
N ILE A 222 2.17 -18.62 9.37
CA ILE A 222 3.63 -18.47 9.35
C ILE A 222 4.08 -17.03 9.08
N LEU A 223 3.21 -16.21 8.50
CA LEU A 223 3.38 -14.76 8.33
C LEU A 223 2.32 -14.03 9.15
N ASP A 224 2.62 -12.78 9.53
CA ASP A 224 1.66 -11.93 10.25
C ASP A 224 0.37 -11.68 9.42
N SER A 225 0.51 -11.60 8.10
CA SER A 225 -0.61 -11.47 7.17
C SER A 225 -1.55 -12.69 7.13
N ASP A 226 -1.11 -13.86 7.59
CA ASP A 226 -1.95 -15.07 7.61
C ASP A 226 -3.12 -14.98 8.60
N TYR A 227 -3.10 -13.97 9.49
CA TYR A 227 -4.17 -13.69 10.45
C TYR A 227 -5.25 -12.75 9.90
N LEU A 228 -5.11 -12.30 8.66
CA LEU A 228 -6.07 -11.47 7.97
C LEU A 228 -6.78 -12.26 6.87
N LYS A 229 -8.05 -11.96 6.62
CA LYS A 229 -8.80 -12.50 5.49
C LYS A 229 -8.29 -11.89 4.17
N PRO A 230 -8.51 -12.53 3.01
CA PRO A 230 -8.08 -11.99 1.71
C PRO A 230 -8.59 -10.57 1.45
N GLU A 231 -9.83 -10.25 1.85
CA GLU A 231 -10.40 -8.91 1.67
C GLU A 231 -9.72 -7.90 2.59
N GLU A 232 -9.33 -8.32 3.80
CA GLU A 232 -8.61 -7.50 4.78
C GLU A 232 -7.17 -7.24 4.36
N LEU A 233 -6.53 -8.16 3.63
CA LEU A 233 -5.18 -7.98 3.11
C LEU A 233 -5.06 -6.81 2.14
N LEU A 234 -6.09 -6.57 1.33
CA LEU A 234 -6.13 -5.42 0.43
C LEU A 234 -6.06 -4.10 1.23
N TYR A 235 -6.88 -3.99 2.28
CA TYR A 235 -6.91 -2.82 3.15
C TYR A 235 -5.67 -2.69 4.03
N TRP A 236 -5.09 -3.81 4.48
CA TRP A 236 -3.82 -3.83 5.20
C TRP A 236 -2.69 -3.25 4.32
N ASP A 237 -2.55 -3.77 3.11
CA ASP A 237 -1.50 -3.33 2.17
C ASP A 237 -1.68 -1.85 1.84
N ASP A 238 -2.92 -1.43 1.61
CA ASP A 238 -3.21 -0.03 1.37
C ASP A 238 -2.86 0.87 2.57
N ALA A 239 -3.25 0.46 3.77
CA ALA A 239 -2.96 1.18 4.99
C ALA A 239 -1.45 1.24 5.28
N GLU A 240 -0.66 0.25 4.84
CA GLU A 240 0.80 0.31 4.83
C GLU A 240 1.38 1.15 3.69
N GLY A 241 0.59 1.47 2.66
CA GLY A 241 1.00 2.29 1.51
C GLY A 241 1.68 1.48 0.43
N ARG A 242 1.32 0.20 0.35
CA ARG A 242 1.85 -0.77 -0.60
C ARG A 242 0.79 -1.12 -1.63
N LEU A 243 1.24 -1.33 -2.86
CA LEU A 243 0.38 -1.92 -3.87
C LEU A 243 0.16 -3.40 -3.53
N ASN A 244 -1.09 -3.83 -3.50
CA ASN A 244 -1.47 -5.17 -3.10
C ASN A 244 -0.80 -6.23 -4.00
N THR A 245 -0.67 -5.97 -5.29
CA THR A 245 0.02 -6.86 -6.24
C THR A 245 1.50 -7.05 -5.91
N GLU A 246 2.19 -5.97 -5.50
CA GLU A 246 3.59 -6.01 -5.11
C GLU A 246 3.76 -6.68 -3.74
N ALA A 247 2.92 -6.31 -2.78
CA ALA A 247 2.91 -6.89 -1.44
C ALA A 247 2.62 -8.40 -1.47
N GLU A 248 1.74 -8.86 -2.35
CA GLU A 248 1.44 -10.28 -2.54
C GLU A 248 2.64 -11.06 -3.09
N SER A 249 3.36 -10.49 -4.05
CA SER A 249 4.61 -11.09 -4.56
C SER A 249 5.68 -11.19 -3.46
N ILE A 250 5.78 -10.17 -2.61
CA ILE A 250 6.69 -10.16 -1.46
C ILE A 250 6.27 -11.23 -0.44
N ARG A 251 4.99 -11.29 -0.06
CA ARG A 251 4.46 -12.32 0.87
C ARG A 251 4.74 -13.74 0.37
N LYS A 252 4.59 -14.01 -0.93
CA LYS A 252 4.92 -15.32 -1.51
C LYS A 252 6.40 -15.69 -1.32
N LYS A 253 7.31 -14.76 -1.60
CA LYS A 253 8.76 -14.96 -1.39
C LYS A 253 9.11 -15.14 0.08
N GLU A 254 8.55 -14.32 0.95
CA GLU A 254 8.72 -14.42 2.41
C GLU A 254 8.21 -15.76 2.93
N ARG A 255 7.04 -16.20 2.45
CA ARG A 255 6.46 -17.51 2.80
C ARG A 255 7.42 -18.64 2.47
N THR A 256 7.93 -18.70 1.24
CA THR A 256 8.89 -19.73 0.82
C THR A 256 10.14 -19.71 1.70
N ARG A 257 10.69 -18.53 1.99
CA ARG A 257 11.88 -18.38 2.85
C ARG A 257 11.62 -18.86 4.28
N THR A 258 10.48 -18.48 4.86
CA THR A 258 10.08 -18.86 6.22
C THR A 258 9.82 -20.36 6.32
N LEU A 259 9.15 -20.96 5.33
CA LEU A 259 8.95 -22.41 5.26
C LEU A 259 10.27 -23.18 5.20
N LYS A 260 11.20 -22.79 4.33
CA LYS A 260 12.54 -23.40 4.26
C LYS A 260 13.28 -23.31 5.60
N SER A 261 13.15 -22.18 6.31
CA SER A 261 13.74 -22.02 7.65
C SER A 261 13.09 -22.92 8.71
N TYR A 262 11.79 -23.18 8.61
CA TYR A 262 11.07 -24.08 9.51
C TYR A 262 11.36 -25.55 9.21
N GLU A 263 11.38 -25.92 7.94
CA GLU A 263 11.82 -27.24 7.46
C GLU A 263 13.22 -27.60 7.97
N TRP A 264 14.16 -26.66 7.84
CA TRP A 264 15.51 -26.82 8.40
C TRP A 264 15.50 -27.02 9.92
N ARG A 265 14.71 -26.22 10.66
CA ARG A 265 14.59 -26.35 12.13
C ARG A 265 13.91 -27.64 12.58
N LEU A 266 13.00 -28.17 11.78
CA LEU A 266 12.26 -29.40 12.07
C LEU A 266 13.00 -30.66 11.59
N GLY A 267 14.13 -30.50 10.89
CA GLY A 267 14.84 -31.63 10.25
C GLY A 267 14.07 -32.28 9.10
N ILE A 268 13.04 -31.60 8.57
CA ILE A 268 12.20 -32.09 7.48
C ILE A 268 12.69 -31.43 6.20
N SER A 269 13.24 -32.21 5.26
CA SER A 269 13.54 -31.72 3.91
C SER A 269 12.41 -32.19 2.98
N THR A 270 11.60 -31.24 2.50
CA THR A 270 10.59 -31.52 1.47
C THR A 270 11.21 -31.68 0.08
N GLU A 271 12.41 -31.12 -0.15
CA GLU A 271 13.21 -31.34 -1.38
C GLU A 271 13.54 -32.84 -1.59
N LYS A 272 13.66 -33.65 -0.53
CA LYS A 272 13.82 -35.12 -0.63
C LYS A 272 12.55 -35.87 -1.01
N ASN A 273 11.37 -35.30 -0.77
CA ASN A 273 10.10 -35.97 -1.07
C ASN A 273 9.56 -35.61 -2.47
N GLN A 274 9.91 -34.43 -3.01
CA GLN A 274 9.64 -34.11 -4.43
C GLN A 274 10.56 -34.89 -5.38
N SER A 275 11.85 -35.02 -5.05
CA SER A 275 12.78 -35.87 -5.83
C SER A 275 12.43 -37.36 -5.77
N LYS A 276 11.83 -37.86 -4.69
CA LYS A 276 11.27 -39.22 -4.65
C LYS A 276 10.03 -39.39 -5.51
N LYS A 277 9.11 -38.42 -5.51
CA LYS A 277 7.90 -38.46 -6.37
C LYS A 277 8.24 -38.34 -7.86
N GLU A 278 9.25 -37.56 -8.24
CA GLU A 278 9.70 -37.49 -9.64
C GLU A 278 10.44 -38.77 -10.10
N ASN A 279 11.13 -39.45 -9.19
CA ASN A 279 11.79 -40.72 -9.49
C ASN A 279 10.84 -41.93 -9.46
N GLU A 280 9.73 -41.88 -8.73
CA GLU A 280 8.68 -42.92 -8.78
C GLU A 280 7.85 -42.85 -10.08
N VAL A 281 7.61 -41.65 -10.64
CA VAL A 281 6.88 -41.50 -11.90
C VAL A 281 7.71 -41.95 -13.12
N LYS A 282 9.04 -42.01 -13.01
CA LYS A 282 9.93 -42.47 -14.09
C LYS A 282 10.25 -43.97 -14.08
N ASN A 283 9.85 -44.71 -13.03
CA ASN A 283 10.14 -46.14 -12.86
C ASN A 283 8.87 -47.02 -12.92
N GLN A 284 7.87 -46.63 -13.70
CA GLN A 284 6.81 -47.55 -14.12
C GLN A 284 7.08 -47.99 -15.55
N ASP A 285 7.63 -49.20 -15.68
CA ASP A 285 7.72 -49.93 -16.95
C ASP A 285 6.34 -50.08 -17.59
N PRO A 286 6.26 -50.08 -18.94
CA PRO A 286 4.99 -50.11 -19.65
C PRO A 286 4.27 -51.46 -19.47
N PRO A 287 2.91 -51.49 -19.48
CA PRO A 287 2.16 -52.71 -19.29
C PRO A 287 2.41 -53.70 -20.43
N GLN A 288 2.82 -54.92 -20.07
CA GLN A 288 2.84 -56.08 -20.96
C GLN A 288 1.41 -56.37 -21.45
N ASN A 289 1.20 -56.22 -22.75
CA ASN A 289 0.03 -56.72 -23.46
C ASN A 289 0.05 -58.26 -23.44
N ILE A 290 -0.75 -58.87 -22.58
CA ILE A 290 -1.08 -60.30 -22.67
C ILE A 290 -2.53 -60.38 -23.12
N ASN A 291 -2.75 -60.67 -24.41
CA ASN A 291 -3.93 -61.38 -24.90
C ASN A 291 -3.81 -61.61 -26.42
N ALA A 292 -3.21 -62.74 -26.80
CA ALA A 292 -3.47 -63.40 -28.07
C ALA A 292 -2.97 -64.85 -27.97
N GLU A 293 -3.89 -65.81 -27.86
CA GLU A 293 -4.01 -66.93 -28.80
C GLU A 293 -4.97 -67.99 -28.24
N ASN A 294 -6.05 -68.24 -28.98
CA ASN A 294 -6.52 -69.60 -29.24
C ASN A 294 -7.48 -69.58 -30.43
N LYS A 295 -6.96 -69.92 -31.62
CA LYS A 295 -7.74 -70.58 -32.67
C LYS A 295 -6.91 -71.71 -33.25
N ILE A 296 -7.40 -72.92 -32.98
CA ILE A 296 -6.96 -74.19 -33.54
C ILE A 296 -7.27 -74.21 -35.03
N LYS A 297 -6.27 -74.64 -35.82
CA LYS A 297 -6.33 -75.00 -37.24
C LYS A 297 -6.79 -76.46 -37.43
N PRO A 298 -7.21 -76.84 -38.64
CA PRO A 298 -6.66 -78.01 -39.31
C PRO A 298 -5.45 -77.62 -40.18
#